data_AF-A0A562T081-F1
#
_entry.id   AF-A0A562T081-F1
#
_cell.length_a   1.000
_cell.length_b   1.000
_cell.length_c   1.000
_cell.angle_alpha   90.00
_cell.angle_beta   90.00
_cell.angle_gamma   90.00
#
_symmetry.space_group_name_H-M   'P 1'
#
loop_
_entity.id
_entity.type
_entity.pdbx_description
1 polymer ?
#
loop_
_entity_poly.entity_id
_entity_poly.type
_entity_poly.pdbx_seq_one_letter_code
_entity_poly.pdbx_strand_id
1 'polypeptide(L)'
;MKKMYSVLSLVCLVQLIVVLEGNAQSSRTYHTNKAISGQTEETQGVNYLLLHKAYAGTLMTDHYLMGKISAIRGAVCCWNRKWTVEVNTASAYNTDRGSIITYNEPASLVKLTYNGERYLAVSINNTSSLNSFSFTGYAQGESLLLVYDDNVSDVEAFTNYDPVTIQGNVGIGIPGTAARLHVTAPQGATLAKFTQSDIVHTDAYLSVDNSTTVTGHFIPALRGRSKAPGRPFGISLVGEADDIVPPGDELYGGAVIIDGRSKNGTPLVNNNVLMVNSYGKNLVAVKANGSMGIGVTDTKGYKLAVAGSMIAEKVKVKLQGNWPDYVFAEGYELLPIHELASYVQSNQHLPDVPSAKEVEKEGLDVGEMNKQLLKKIEELTLYVIQLKQESEAQQQMINELKQIIKK
;
A
#
# COMPACT_ATOMS: atom_id res chain seq x y z
N MET A 1 89.40 -42.65 7.52
CA MET A 1 89.61 -44.08 7.87
C MET A 1 88.95 -44.31 9.22
N LYS A 2 88.09 -45.29 9.52
CA LYS A 2 87.58 -46.50 8.87
C LYS A 2 86.20 -46.80 9.50
N LYS A 3 85.32 -47.43 8.71
CA LYS A 3 84.03 -48.02 9.12
C LYS A 3 84.21 -49.12 10.18
N MET A 4 83.21 -49.35 11.03
CA MET A 4 82.55 -50.67 11.12
C MET A 4 81.22 -50.64 11.89
N TYR A 5 80.29 -51.46 11.40
CA TYR A 5 78.88 -51.62 11.75
C TYR A 5 78.65 -52.49 13.00
N SER A 6 77.49 -52.35 13.66
CA SER A 6 76.74 -53.48 14.21
C SER A 6 75.27 -53.12 14.52
N VAL A 7 74.40 -53.85 13.83
CA VAL A 7 72.95 -54.08 13.95
C VAL A 7 72.36 -54.04 15.38
N LEU A 8 71.19 -53.40 15.56
CA LEU A 8 70.11 -53.79 16.50
C LEU A 8 68.80 -53.09 16.04
N SER A 9 67.89 -53.82 15.37
CA SER A 9 66.68 -54.42 15.95
C SER A 9 65.51 -53.45 16.16
N LEU A 10 64.59 -53.53 15.21
CA LEU A 10 63.23 -53.03 15.14
C LEU A 10 62.33 -53.50 16.32
N VAL A 11 62.21 -52.76 17.43
CA VAL A 11 61.08 -52.83 18.39
C VAL A 11 60.99 -51.52 19.19
N CYS A 12 59.77 -51.03 19.46
CA CYS A 12 59.40 -49.94 20.36
C CYS A 12 59.47 -48.50 19.82
N LEU A 13 58.56 -48.18 18.91
CA LEU A 13 58.01 -46.83 18.77
C LEU A 13 56.53 -46.87 19.17
N VAL A 14 56.25 -46.81 20.48
CA VAL A 14 54.90 -46.66 21.01
C VAL A 14 54.93 -45.67 22.19
N GLN A 15 53.97 -44.75 22.15
CA GLN A 15 53.52 -43.85 23.23
C GLN A 15 54.41 -42.64 23.59
N LEU A 16 54.17 -41.52 22.91
CA LEU A 16 53.72 -40.29 23.59
C LEU A 16 53.09 -39.30 22.58
N ILE A 17 51.81 -39.50 22.23
CA ILE A 17 50.98 -38.41 21.73
C ILE A 17 50.03 -38.07 22.88
N VAL A 18 50.35 -36.99 23.59
CA VAL A 18 49.44 -36.37 24.55
C VAL A 18 48.31 -35.76 23.73
N VAL A 19 47.17 -36.43 23.72
CA VAL A 19 45.90 -35.85 23.27
C VAL A 19 45.52 -34.82 24.33
N LEU A 20 45.62 -33.54 23.97
CA LEU A 20 44.91 -32.46 24.65
C LEU A 20 43.41 -32.68 24.37
N GLU A 21 42.72 -33.39 25.26
CA GLU A 21 41.27 -33.41 25.31
C GLU A 21 40.77 -32.03 25.74
N GLY A 22 40.59 -31.16 24.75
CA GLY A 22 39.70 -30.02 24.87
C GLY A 22 38.27 -30.54 24.97
N ASN A 23 37.75 -30.61 26.20
CA ASN A 23 36.32 -30.78 26.47
C ASN A 23 35.53 -29.61 25.85
N ALA A 24 34.99 -29.81 24.63
CA ALA A 24 33.71 -29.27 24.13
C ALA A 24 33.50 -29.59 22.63
N GLN A 25 32.94 -30.75 22.28
CA GLN A 25 32.07 -30.86 21.10
C GLN A 25 31.14 -32.09 21.19
N SER A 26 29.84 -31.83 21.29
CA SER A 26 28.77 -32.82 21.36
C SER A 26 28.76 -33.79 20.17
N SER A 27 28.30 -35.02 20.40
CA SER A 27 28.04 -36.16 19.51
C SER A 27 27.17 -35.91 18.25
N ARG A 28 27.51 -34.95 17.38
CA ARG A 28 26.73 -34.66 16.16
C ARG A 28 27.30 -35.41 14.95
N THR A 29 26.46 -36.16 14.25
CA THR A 29 26.86 -36.93 13.05
C THR A 29 26.66 -36.09 11.79
N TYR A 30 27.72 -35.94 10.99
CA TYR A 30 27.64 -35.31 9.68
C TYR A 30 27.66 -36.36 8.57
N HIS A 31 26.73 -36.28 7.63
CA HIS A 31 26.63 -37.15 6.47
C HIS A 31 27.00 -36.41 5.19
N THR A 32 27.66 -37.12 4.27
CA THR A 32 27.98 -36.64 2.92
C THR A 32 27.34 -37.58 1.91
N ASN A 33 26.42 -37.06 1.07
CA ASN A 33 25.73 -37.79 0.02
C ASN A 33 25.13 -39.13 0.50
N LYS A 34 24.55 -39.16 1.71
CA LYS A 34 23.84 -40.32 2.24
C LYS A 34 22.67 -40.64 1.32
N ALA A 35 22.72 -41.79 0.66
CA ALA A 35 21.66 -42.23 -0.23
C ALA A 35 20.37 -42.48 0.58
N ILE A 36 19.26 -42.03 0.01
CA ILE A 36 17.92 -42.27 0.53
C ILE A 36 17.24 -43.19 -0.47
N SER A 37 16.81 -44.35 0.00
CA SER A 37 16.23 -45.38 -0.87
C SER A 37 14.81 -45.01 -1.29
N GLY A 38 14.45 -45.38 -2.51
CA GLY A 38 13.11 -45.18 -3.07
C GLY A 38 13.05 -44.08 -4.13
N GLN A 39 11.84 -43.91 -4.65
CA GLN A 39 11.46 -42.90 -5.65
C GLN A 39 10.00 -42.50 -5.39
N THR A 40 9.63 -41.26 -5.75
CA THR A 40 8.24 -40.82 -5.60
C THR A 40 7.36 -41.51 -6.63
N GLU A 41 6.12 -41.75 -6.25
CA GLU A 41 5.10 -42.29 -7.14
C GLU A 41 4.44 -41.18 -7.95
N GLU A 42 4.04 -41.51 -9.18
CA GLU A 42 3.39 -40.57 -10.11
C GLU A 42 1.86 -40.70 -10.14
N THR A 43 1.29 -41.73 -9.53
CA THR A 43 -0.15 -42.07 -9.66
C THR A 43 -0.96 -42.00 -8.36
N GLN A 44 -0.31 -41.94 -7.20
CA GLN A 44 -0.93 -41.80 -5.87
C GLN A 44 -0.46 -40.48 -5.24
N GLY A 45 -1.19 -39.97 -4.25
CA GLY A 45 -1.24 -38.54 -3.85
C GLY A 45 0.07 -37.88 -3.45
N VAL A 46 0.11 -37.24 -2.28
CA VAL A 46 1.32 -36.51 -1.85
C VAL A 46 2.35 -37.51 -1.33
N ASN A 47 3.59 -37.39 -1.76
CA ASN A 47 4.69 -38.20 -1.24
C ASN A 47 5.33 -37.48 -0.04
N TYR A 48 5.88 -38.22 0.92
CA TYR A 48 6.49 -37.63 2.11
C TYR A 48 7.88 -38.18 2.35
N LEU A 49 8.84 -37.29 2.63
CA LEU A 49 10.15 -37.68 3.11
C LEU A 49 10.24 -37.46 4.61
N LEU A 50 10.25 -38.54 5.39
CA LEU A 50 10.38 -38.49 6.83
C LEU A 50 11.76 -37.95 7.21
N LEU A 51 11.79 -36.88 8.02
CA LEU A 51 13.04 -36.28 8.47
C LEU A 51 13.50 -36.96 9.75
N HIS A 52 12.68 -36.88 10.81
CA HIS A 52 12.91 -37.47 12.12
C HIS A 52 11.60 -37.54 12.90
N LYS A 53 11.60 -38.24 14.04
CA LYS A 53 10.44 -38.28 14.95
C LYS A 53 10.07 -36.88 15.42
N ALA A 54 8.78 -36.61 15.53
CA ALA A 54 8.21 -35.38 16.07
C ALA A 54 7.64 -35.61 17.47
N TYR A 55 7.50 -34.54 18.24
CA TYR A 55 6.89 -34.58 19.55
C TYR A 55 5.42 -35.01 19.48
N ALA A 56 5.09 -36.03 20.27
CA ALA A 56 3.76 -36.66 20.31
C ALA A 56 3.21 -36.77 21.75
N GLY A 57 3.51 -35.78 22.60
CA GLY A 57 2.97 -35.71 23.96
C GLY A 57 3.81 -36.38 25.05
N THR A 58 4.89 -37.09 24.69
CA THR A 58 5.88 -37.64 25.63
C THR A 58 7.22 -36.96 25.41
N LEU A 59 7.93 -36.65 26.50
CA LEU A 59 9.26 -36.03 26.42
C LEU A 59 10.20 -36.90 25.62
N MET A 60 10.87 -36.30 24.65
CA MET A 60 11.78 -37.01 23.74
C MET A 60 13.20 -36.45 23.78
N THR A 61 14.16 -37.29 23.43
CA THR A 61 15.55 -36.87 23.20
C THR A 61 15.65 -36.02 21.94
N ASP A 62 16.77 -35.33 21.78
CA ASP A 62 17.03 -34.48 20.63
C ASP A 62 17.08 -35.30 19.32
N HIS A 63 16.20 -34.95 18.39
CA HIS A 63 16.17 -35.42 17.01
C HIS A 63 16.26 -34.22 16.08
N TYR A 64 17.18 -34.22 15.13
CA TYR A 64 17.33 -33.11 14.19
C TYR A 64 17.83 -33.56 12.83
N LEU A 65 17.51 -32.72 11.84
CA LEU A 65 18.05 -32.82 10.50
C LEU A 65 18.34 -31.40 9.98
N MET A 66 19.62 -31.12 9.73
CA MET A 66 20.12 -29.83 9.32
C MET A 66 21.04 -29.99 8.11
N GLY A 67 20.57 -29.63 6.92
CA GLY A 67 21.37 -29.78 5.71
C GLY A 67 20.55 -29.73 4.44
N LYS A 68 21.08 -30.35 3.40
CA LYS A 68 20.53 -30.31 2.06
C LYS A 68 20.06 -31.69 1.64
N ILE A 69 18.80 -31.78 1.25
CA ILE A 69 18.20 -32.94 0.59
C ILE A 69 18.14 -32.64 -0.90
N SER A 70 18.50 -33.59 -1.73
CA SER A 70 18.48 -33.45 -3.19
C SER A 70 17.95 -34.71 -3.87
N ALA A 71 17.19 -34.53 -4.94
CA ALA A 71 16.71 -35.60 -5.80
C ALA A 71 16.81 -35.19 -7.28
N ILE A 72 16.72 -36.17 -8.17
CA ILE A 72 16.66 -35.97 -9.62
C ILE A 72 15.20 -36.09 -10.05
N ARG A 73 14.72 -35.07 -10.75
CA ARG A 73 13.37 -35.05 -11.34
C ARG A 73 13.39 -35.67 -12.73
N GLY A 74 12.48 -36.60 -12.99
CA GLY A 74 12.22 -37.24 -14.28
C GLY A 74 13.03 -38.51 -14.55
N ALA A 75 12.71 -39.17 -15.66
CA ALA A 75 13.48 -40.29 -16.22
C ALA A 75 14.67 -39.78 -17.07
N VAL A 76 15.56 -40.70 -17.47
CA VAL A 76 16.83 -40.45 -18.20
C VAL A 76 16.70 -39.54 -19.44
N CYS A 77 15.50 -39.34 -19.98
CA CYS A 77 15.22 -38.59 -21.21
C CYS A 77 14.58 -37.19 -20.98
N CYS A 78 14.38 -36.74 -19.74
CA CYS A 78 13.56 -35.58 -19.43
C CYS A 78 14.34 -34.46 -18.72
N TRP A 79 15.31 -33.83 -19.41
CA TRP A 79 16.02 -32.62 -18.93
C TRP A 79 16.18 -32.57 -17.40
N ASN A 80 16.85 -33.59 -16.84
CA ASN A 80 16.88 -33.86 -15.40
C ASN A 80 17.15 -32.58 -14.61
N ARG A 81 16.14 -32.10 -13.89
CA ARG A 81 16.26 -30.94 -13.00
C ARG A 81 16.50 -31.43 -11.59
N LYS A 82 17.37 -30.74 -10.87
CA LYS A 82 17.65 -31.06 -9.48
C LYS A 82 16.52 -30.53 -8.60
N TRP A 83 15.82 -31.40 -7.88
CA TRP A 83 14.98 -30.96 -6.78
C TRP A 83 15.87 -30.77 -5.54
N THR A 84 15.68 -29.70 -4.78
CA THR A 84 16.49 -29.44 -3.58
C THR A 84 15.67 -28.76 -2.50
N VAL A 85 15.84 -29.26 -1.28
CA VAL A 85 15.32 -28.63 -0.06
C VAL A 85 16.46 -28.50 0.94
N GLU A 86 16.70 -27.29 1.41
CA GLU A 86 17.53 -27.06 2.59
C GLU A 86 16.61 -27.11 3.81
N VAL A 87 16.95 -27.99 4.76
CA VAL A 87 16.18 -28.27 5.96
C VAL A 87 16.98 -27.84 7.18
N ASN A 88 16.32 -27.19 8.13
CA ASN A 88 16.83 -26.98 9.47
C ASN A 88 15.69 -27.29 10.43
N THR A 89 15.71 -28.48 11.00
CA THR A 89 14.59 -29.03 11.77
C THR A 89 15.08 -29.73 13.03
N ALA A 90 14.32 -29.59 14.12
CA ALA A 90 14.61 -30.26 15.39
C ALA A 90 13.32 -30.53 16.19
N SER A 91 13.30 -31.68 16.87
CA SER A 91 12.29 -32.11 17.81
C SER A 91 12.98 -32.59 19.08
N ALA A 92 12.77 -31.88 20.19
CA ALA A 92 13.40 -32.18 21.46
C ALA A 92 12.51 -31.77 22.62
N TYR A 93 12.61 -32.49 23.73
CA TYR A 93 11.81 -32.27 24.93
C TYR A 93 10.32 -32.33 24.61
N ASN A 94 9.64 -31.19 24.49
CA ASN A 94 8.21 -31.08 24.23
C ASN A 94 7.85 -30.20 23.03
N THR A 95 8.81 -29.93 22.13
CA THR A 95 8.63 -28.94 21.06
C THR A 95 9.25 -29.43 19.75
N ASP A 96 8.59 -29.08 18.64
CA ASP A 96 9.10 -29.18 17.29
C ASP A 96 9.37 -27.78 16.73
N ARG A 97 10.51 -27.61 16.06
CA ARG A 97 10.94 -26.38 15.38
C ARG A 97 11.48 -26.71 14.00
N GLY A 98 11.31 -25.80 13.05
CA GLY A 98 12.05 -25.92 11.81
C GLY A 98 11.72 -24.90 10.74
N SER A 99 12.55 -24.86 9.72
CA SER A 99 12.35 -24.08 8.51
C SER A 99 12.95 -24.80 7.32
N ILE A 100 12.43 -24.47 6.13
CA ILE A 100 12.95 -25.00 4.86
C ILE A 100 13.12 -23.88 3.84
N ILE A 101 14.08 -24.07 2.92
CA ILE A 101 14.21 -23.30 1.68
C ILE A 101 14.13 -24.30 0.53
N THR A 102 13.23 -24.04 -0.41
CA THR A 102 12.98 -24.95 -1.53
C THR A 102 13.48 -24.33 -2.83
N TYR A 103 14.03 -25.19 -3.71
CA TYR A 103 14.51 -24.80 -5.02
C TYR A 103 13.86 -25.67 -6.10
N ASN A 104 13.48 -25.04 -7.21
CA ASN A 104 12.85 -25.62 -8.40
C ASN A 104 11.39 -26.10 -8.24
N GLU A 105 11.05 -26.87 -7.20
CA GLU A 105 9.65 -27.30 -6.97
C GLU A 105 9.23 -27.06 -5.52
N PRO A 106 7.94 -26.72 -5.29
CA PRO A 106 7.44 -26.45 -3.96
C PRO A 106 7.46 -27.71 -3.09
N ALA A 107 7.84 -27.52 -1.84
CA ALA A 107 7.73 -28.50 -0.77
C ALA A 107 7.27 -27.79 0.50
N SER A 108 6.72 -28.52 1.46
CA SER A 108 6.25 -27.94 2.72
C SER A 108 6.62 -28.85 3.89
N LEU A 109 6.79 -28.26 5.07
CA LEU A 109 6.93 -29.05 6.30
C LEU A 109 5.55 -29.47 6.78
N VAL A 110 5.42 -30.73 7.15
CA VAL A 110 4.20 -31.31 7.72
C VAL A 110 4.54 -32.17 8.93
N LYS A 111 3.57 -32.37 9.81
CA LYS A 111 3.57 -33.46 10.78
C LYS A 111 2.67 -34.56 10.26
N LEU A 112 3.04 -35.82 10.47
CA LEU A 112 2.22 -36.97 10.08
C LEU A 112 2.51 -38.15 10.99
N THR A 113 1.64 -39.16 10.94
CA THR A 113 1.81 -40.45 11.62
C THR A 113 2.21 -41.51 10.60
N TYR A 114 3.29 -42.26 10.87
CA TYR A 114 3.74 -43.40 10.08
C TYR A 114 4.05 -44.57 11.03
N ASN A 115 3.49 -45.75 10.77
CA ASN A 115 3.63 -46.94 11.64
C ASN A 115 3.36 -46.66 13.13
N GLY A 116 2.35 -45.82 13.43
CA GLY A 116 1.95 -45.48 14.80
C GLY A 116 2.82 -44.42 15.50
N GLU A 117 3.86 -43.92 14.83
CA GLU A 117 4.78 -42.92 15.37
C GLU A 117 4.64 -41.59 14.62
N ARG A 118 4.84 -40.46 15.33
CA ARG A 118 4.70 -39.13 14.73
C ARG A 118 6.05 -38.65 14.18
N TYR A 119 6.03 -38.08 12.99
CA TYR A 119 7.21 -37.59 12.28
C TYR A 119 7.04 -36.16 11.81
N LEU A 120 8.17 -35.45 11.74
CA LEU A 120 8.30 -34.27 10.91
C LEU A 120 8.75 -34.73 9.52
N ALA A 121 8.06 -34.27 8.48
CA ALA A 121 8.30 -34.69 7.11
C ALA A 121 8.28 -33.51 6.14
N VAL A 122 8.96 -33.68 5.00
CA VAL A 122 8.81 -32.80 3.84
C VAL A 122 7.75 -33.42 2.92
N SER A 123 6.67 -32.68 2.67
CA SER A 123 5.67 -33.04 1.67
C SER A 123 6.18 -32.70 0.28
N ILE A 124 6.06 -33.64 -0.64
CA ILE A 124 6.49 -33.56 -2.02
C ILE A 124 5.24 -33.72 -2.90
N ASN A 125 4.86 -32.64 -3.58
CA ASN A 125 3.73 -32.67 -4.48
C ASN A 125 4.02 -33.60 -5.66
N ASN A 126 3.06 -34.45 -6.00
CA ASN A 126 3.16 -35.35 -7.14
C ASN A 126 2.97 -34.58 -8.45
N THR A 127 4.03 -33.89 -8.87
CA THR A 127 4.10 -33.20 -10.17
C THR A 127 4.96 -33.96 -11.17
N SER A 128 5.88 -34.81 -10.71
CA SER A 128 6.72 -35.72 -11.49
C SER A 128 7.47 -36.69 -10.57
N SER A 129 7.95 -37.81 -11.12
CA SER A 129 8.86 -38.72 -10.42
C SER A 129 10.16 -38.03 -10.01
N LEU A 130 10.50 -38.16 -8.73
CA LEU A 130 11.79 -37.85 -8.15
C LEU A 130 12.47 -39.17 -7.75
N ASN A 131 13.73 -39.33 -8.11
CA ASN A 131 14.55 -40.48 -7.76
C ASN A 131 15.94 -40.03 -7.29
N SER A 132 16.79 -40.99 -6.93
CA SER A 132 18.20 -40.74 -6.56
C SER A 132 18.31 -39.72 -5.41
N PHE A 133 17.49 -39.90 -4.38
CA PHE A 133 17.49 -39.02 -3.21
C PHE A 133 18.81 -39.13 -2.44
N SER A 134 19.29 -37.99 -1.95
CA SER A 134 20.51 -37.90 -1.17
C SER A 134 20.42 -36.79 -0.12
N PHE A 135 21.11 -36.99 1.00
CA PHE A 135 21.25 -36.02 2.07
C PHE A 135 22.72 -35.70 2.37
N THR A 136 23.01 -34.41 2.56
CA THR A 136 24.30 -33.92 3.06
C THR A 136 24.05 -32.90 4.17
N GLY A 137 24.57 -33.16 5.38
CA GLY A 137 24.33 -32.31 6.55
C GLY A 137 24.48 -33.02 7.89
N TYR A 138 24.11 -32.33 8.97
CA TYR A 138 24.07 -32.88 10.32
C TYR A 138 22.72 -33.56 10.60
N ALA A 139 22.77 -34.72 11.24
CA ALA A 139 21.60 -35.51 11.57
C ALA A 139 21.76 -36.23 12.91
N GLN A 140 20.64 -36.39 13.63
CA GLN A 140 20.53 -37.26 14.80
C GLN A 140 19.09 -37.75 14.93
N GLY A 141 18.91 -39.07 15.08
CA GLY A 141 17.58 -39.67 15.11
C GLY A 141 16.84 -39.52 13.78
N GLU A 142 17.57 -39.39 12.69
CA GLU A 142 17.02 -39.21 11.36
C GLU A 142 16.36 -40.49 10.84
N SER A 143 15.28 -40.31 10.10
CA SER A 143 14.61 -41.40 9.39
C SER A 143 15.06 -41.46 7.93
N LEU A 144 15.05 -40.31 7.25
CA LEU A 144 15.39 -40.17 5.82
C LEU A 144 14.77 -41.29 4.99
N LEU A 145 13.45 -41.47 5.16
CA LEU A 145 12.65 -42.52 4.53
C LEU A 145 11.55 -41.90 3.69
N LEU A 146 11.47 -42.31 2.43
CA LEU A 146 10.35 -41.93 1.57
C LEU A 146 9.15 -42.82 1.88
N VAL A 147 7.98 -42.22 2.08
CA VAL A 147 6.70 -42.89 2.32
C VAL A 147 5.62 -42.24 1.47
N TYR A 148 4.55 -43.00 1.25
CA TYR A 148 3.44 -42.61 0.37
C TYR A 148 2.21 -42.22 1.18
N ASP A 149 1.26 -41.55 0.54
CA ASP A 149 0.01 -41.10 1.17
C ASP A 149 -0.78 -42.25 1.79
N ASP A 150 -0.83 -43.40 1.11
CA ASP A 150 -1.49 -44.61 1.61
C ASP A 150 -0.82 -45.22 2.86
N ASN A 151 0.39 -44.78 3.23
CA ASN A 151 1.12 -45.31 4.38
C ASN A 151 1.06 -44.40 5.61
N VAL A 152 0.46 -43.22 5.50
CA VAL A 152 0.48 -42.20 6.55
C VAL A 152 -0.92 -41.75 6.94
N SER A 153 -1.06 -41.29 8.18
CA SER A 153 -2.29 -40.67 8.69
C SER A 153 -2.00 -39.35 9.39
N ASP A 154 -3.05 -38.62 9.78
CA ASP A 154 -2.97 -37.41 10.62
C ASP A 154 -2.00 -36.33 10.07
N VAL A 155 -2.03 -36.14 8.75
CA VAL A 155 -1.18 -35.15 8.09
C VAL A 155 -1.66 -33.75 8.44
N GLU A 156 -0.80 -32.98 9.10
CA GLU A 156 -1.05 -31.62 9.55
C GLU A 156 0.01 -30.67 9.01
N ALA A 157 -0.40 -29.45 8.63
CA ALA A 157 0.55 -28.40 8.29
C ALA A 157 1.44 -28.07 9.50
N PHE A 158 2.74 -27.95 9.27
CA PHE A 158 3.64 -27.49 10.31
C PHE A 158 3.42 -25.98 10.58
N THR A 159 3.45 -25.56 11.85
CA THR A 159 3.16 -24.17 12.25
C THR A 159 4.26 -23.52 13.09
N ASN A 160 5.22 -24.27 13.62
CA ASN A 160 6.23 -23.79 14.56
C ASN A 160 7.54 -23.40 13.85
N TYR A 161 7.45 -22.46 12.91
CA TYR A 161 8.58 -22.10 12.05
C TYR A 161 9.68 -21.31 12.79
N ASP A 162 10.93 -21.61 12.47
CA ASP A 162 12.06 -20.72 12.80
C ASP A 162 12.20 -19.63 11.73
N PRO A 163 12.62 -18.40 12.10
CA PRO A 163 12.78 -17.32 11.14
C PRO A 163 13.95 -17.59 10.17
N VAL A 164 13.70 -17.48 8.87
CA VAL A 164 14.75 -17.42 7.84
C VAL A 164 15.10 -15.95 7.60
N THR A 165 16.31 -15.53 7.98
CA THR A 165 16.75 -14.14 7.86
C THR A 165 17.86 -14.01 6.82
N ILE A 166 17.84 -12.91 6.06
CA ILE A 166 18.88 -12.55 5.09
C ILE A 166 19.40 -11.17 5.47
N GLN A 167 20.68 -11.08 5.86
CA GLN A 167 21.28 -9.80 6.26
C GLN A 167 21.58 -8.90 5.06
N GLY A 168 21.96 -9.50 3.92
CA GLY A 168 22.31 -8.83 2.69
C GLY A 168 21.12 -8.46 1.80
N ASN A 169 21.42 -8.02 0.58
CA ASN A 169 20.39 -7.67 -0.40
C ASN A 169 19.82 -8.92 -1.09
N VAL A 170 18.52 -8.91 -1.37
CA VAL A 170 17.80 -9.94 -2.12
C VAL A 170 17.45 -9.41 -3.51
N GLY A 171 17.99 -10.05 -4.54
CA GLY A 171 17.70 -9.75 -5.95
C GLY A 171 16.75 -10.77 -6.55
N ILE A 172 15.68 -10.33 -7.18
CA ILE A 172 14.75 -11.19 -7.93
C ILE A 172 14.74 -10.72 -9.39
N GLY A 173 15.14 -11.62 -10.29
CA GLY A 173 15.23 -11.32 -11.72
C GLY A 173 16.44 -10.46 -12.13
N ILE A 174 17.35 -10.14 -11.21
CA ILE A 174 18.49 -9.24 -11.46
C ILE A 174 19.82 -9.83 -10.95
N PRO A 175 20.94 -9.70 -11.71
CA PRO A 175 22.25 -10.21 -11.29
C PRO A 175 22.96 -9.36 -10.22
N GLY A 176 22.50 -8.12 -9.99
CA GLY A 176 23.08 -7.21 -8.99
C GLY A 176 22.00 -6.34 -8.34
N THR A 177 22.10 -6.13 -7.03
CA THR A 177 21.10 -5.41 -6.24
C THR A 177 21.56 -4.00 -5.89
N ALA A 178 20.71 -3.00 -6.08
CA ALA A 178 20.96 -1.62 -5.65
C ALA A 178 20.22 -1.25 -4.35
N ALA A 179 19.41 -2.17 -3.82
CA ALA A 179 18.60 -1.99 -2.62
C ALA A 179 18.48 -3.33 -1.87
N ARG A 180 18.01 -3.29 -0.61
CA ARG A 180 17.83 -4.50 0.23
C ARG A 180 16.88 -5.52 -0.41
N LEU A 181 15.85 -5.04 -1.11
CA LEU A 181 15.03 -5.84 -2.02
C LEU A 181 15.05 -5.16 -3.38
N HIS A 182 15.59 -5.83 -4.40
CA HIS A 182 15.61 -5.32 -5.77
C HIS A 182 14.94 -6.33 -6.70
N VAL A 183 13.78 -5.97 -7.22
CA VAL A 183 13.00 -6.81 -8.12
C VAL A 183 12.96 -6.16 -9.50
N THR A 184 13.31 -6.92 -10.53
CA THR A 184 13.11 -6.53 -11.93
C THR A 184 12.41 -7.65 -12.67
N ALA A 185 11.62 -7.29 -13.67
CA ALA A 185 10.96 -8.23 -14.54
C ALA A 185 10.79 -7.64 -15.95
N PRO A 186 10.61 -8.47 -16.98
CA PRO A 186 10.28 -8.00 -18.31
C PRO A 186 8.99 -7.18 -18.35
N GLN A 187 8.81 -6.43 -19.43
CA GLN A 187 7.60 -5.66 -19.67
C GLN A 187 6.33 -6.51 -19.53
N GLY A 188 5.32 -5.99 -18.82
CA GLY A 188 4.03 -6.66 -18.59
C GLY A 188 4.02 -7.68 -17.45
N ALA A 189 5.17 -7.96 -16.83
CA ALA A 189 5.21 -8.82 -15.64
C ALA A 189 4.82 -8.05 -14.36
N THR A 190 4.11 -8.73 -13.47
CA THR A 190 3.92 -8.27 -12.08
C THR A 190 5.25 -8.38 -11.34
N LEU A 191 5.68 -7.29 -10.70
CA LEU A 191 6.95 -7.25 -9.96
C LEU A 191 6.81 -7.94 -8.60
N ALA A 192 5.75 -7.64 -7.87
CA ALA A 192 5.44 -8.27 -6.59
C ALA A 192 3.94 -8.51 -6.46
N LYS A 193 3.56 -9.61 -5.81
CA LYS A 193 2.15 -9.96 -5.55
C LYS A 193 2.03 -10.57 -4.15
N PHE A 194 1.08 -10.06 -3.39
CA PHE A 194 0.74 -10.49 -2.04
C PHE A 194 -0.69 -11.03 -2.04
N THR A 195 -0.88 -12.22 -1.47
CA THR A 195 -2.14 -12.98 -1.51
C THR A 195 -2.45 -13.56 -0.14
N GLN A 196 -3.70 -13.93 0.08
CA GLN A 196 -4.12 -14.72 1.23
C GLN A 196 -4.24 -16.19 0.83
N SER A 197 -3.76 -17.11 1.68
CA SER A 197 -3.60 -18.53 1.33
C SER A 197 -4.92 -19.27 1.04
N ASP A 198 -6.02 -18.84 1.66
CA ASP A 198 -7.37 -19.40 1.51
C ASP A 198 -8.20 -18.71 0.42
N ILE A 199 -7.62 -17.74 -0.31
CA ILE A 199 -8.29 -17.04 -1.41
C ILE A 199 -7.51 -17.28 -2.70
N VAL A 200 -8.23 -17.63 -3.78
CA VAL A 200 -7.64 -17.76 -5.11
C VAL A 200 -6.90 -16.47 -5.48
N HIS A 201 -5.63 -16.58 -5.86
CA HIS A 201 -4.75 -15.42 -6.07
C HIS A 201 -5.19 -14.45 -7.18
N THR A 202 -6.14 -14.84 -8.03
CA THR A 202 -6.75 -13.97 -9.05
C THR A 202 -7.93 -13.17 -8.51
N ASP A 203 -8.51 -13.62 -7.41
CA ASP A 203 -9.71 -13.04 -6.82
C ASP A 203 -9.40 -11.96 -5.80
N ALA A 204 -8.31 -12.10 -5.04
CA ALA A 204 -7.82 -11.07 -4.12
C ALA A 204 -6.30 -11.01 -4.12
N TYR A 205 -5.75 -9.80 -4.21
CA TYR A 205 -4.31 -9.54 -4.15
C TYR A 205 -4.00 -8.05 -3.94
N LEU A 206 -2.79 -7.78 -3.44
CA LEU A 206 -2.10 -6.51 -3.59
C LEU A 206 -0.88 -6.75 -4.49
N SER A 207 -0.67 -5.93 -5.52
CA SER A 207 0.46 -6.07 -6.44
C SER A 207 1.16 -4.75 -6.75
N VAL A 208 2.44 -4.87 -7.09
CA VAL A 208 3.25 -3.82 -7.69
C VAL A 208 3.48 -4.20 -9.15
N ASP A 209 3.00 -3.36 -10.06
CA ASP A 209 2.96 -3.64 -11.50
C ASP A 209 3.56 -2.51 -12.34
N ASN A 210 3.95 -2.81 -13.58
CA ASN A 210 4.18 -1.81 -14.61
C ASN A 210 2.88 -1.52 -15.38
N SER A 211 2.33 -0.32 -15.25
CA SER A 211 1.05 0.07 -15.87
C SER A 211 1.15 0.54 -17.33
N THR A 212 2.28 0.31 -17.99
CA THR A 212 2.44 0.58 -19.42
C THR A 212 2.77 -0.67 -20.20
N THR A 213 2.29 -0.72 -21.45
CA THR A 213 2.64 -1.74 -22.44
C THR A 213 3.58 -1.19 -23.51
N VAL A 214 4.29 -0.09 -23.22
CA VAL A 214 5.27 0.50 -24.13
C VAL A 214 6.68 0.14 -23.70
N THR A 215 7.48 -0.39 -24.63
CA THR A 215 8.88 -0.75 -24.38
C THR A 215 9.69 0.48 -23.98
N GLY A 216 10.55 0.33 -22.96
CA GLY A 216 11.35 1.42 -22.40
C GLY A 216 10.59 2.34 -21.45
N HIS A 217 9.28 2.14 -21.25
CA HIS A 217 8.49 2.90 -20.28
C HIS A 217 8.25 2.08 -19.02
N PHE A 218 8.27 2.76 -17.88
CA PHE A 218 7.94 2.17 -16.59
C PHE A 218 7.04 3.12 -15.81
N ILE A 219 5.78 2.72 -15.61
CA ILE A 219 4.81 3.44 -14.79
C ILE A 219 4.50 2.54 -13.60
N PRO A 220 5.15 2.74 -12.43
CA PRO A 220 4.88 1.92 -11.27
C PRO A 220 3.45 2.13 -10.81
N ALA A 221 2.76 1.03 -10.50
CA ALA A 221 1.43 1.09 -9.92
C ALA A 221 1.30 0.12 -8.76
N LEU A 222 0.57 0.58 -7.74
CA LEU A 222 0.03 -0.26 -6.68
C LEU A 222 -1.40 -0.63 -7.05
N ARG A 223 -1.70 -1.93 -7.14
CA ARG A 223 -3.02 -2.42 -7.51
C ARG A 223 -3.56 -3.35 -6.44
N GLY A 224 -4.79 -3.11 -6.01
CA GLY A 224 -5.52 -3.96 -5.09
C GLY A 224 -6.76 -4.52 -5.74
N ARG A 225 -7.01 -5.79 -5.47
CA ARG A 225 -8.28 -6.47 -5.76
C ARG A 225 -8.72 -7.17 -4.48
N SER A 226 -9.98 -7.01 -4.10
CA SER A 226 -10.53 -7.68 -2.94
C SER A 226 -11.59 -8.71 -3.36
N LYS A 227 -11.75 -9.74 -2.52
CA LYS A 227 -12.87 -10.67 -2.55
C LYS A 227 -13.55 -10.66 -1.19
N ALA A 228 -14.56 -9.82 -1.05
CA ALA A 228 -15.41 -9.75 0.13
C ALA A 228 -16.86 -9.47 -0.32
N PRO A 229 -17.69 -10.52 -0.49
CA PRO A 229 -19.08 -10.36 -0.93
C PRO A 229 -19.83 -9.31 -0.09
N GLY A 230 -20.48 -8.35 -0.76
CA GLY A 230 -21.20 -7.25 -0.13
C GLY A 230 -20.33 -6.07 0.35
N ARG A 231 -19.01 -6.12 0.19
CA ARG A 231 -18.08 -5.08 0.66
C ARG A 231 -17.19 -4.57 -0.50
N PRO A 232 -17.53 -3.45 -1.16
CA PRO A 232 -16.86 -2.99 -2.38
C PRO A 232 -15.54 -2.23 -2.11
N PHE A 233 -14.70 -2.72 -1.19
CA PHE A 233 -13.40 -2.11 -0.90
C PHE A 233 -12.36 -2.56 -1.94
N GLY A 234 -11.52 -1.65 -2.44
CA GLY A 234 -10.39 -2.00 -3.32
C GLY A 234 -9.07 -2.06 -2.56
N ILE A 235 -8.62 -0.87 -2.12
CA ILE A 235 -7.45 -0.66 -1.27
C ILE A 235 -7.89 0.26 -0.13
N SER A 236 -7.42 0.02 1.08
CA SER A 236 -7.54 0.95 2.20
C SER A 236 -6.16 1.51 2.54
N LEU A 237 -6.05 2.83 2.64
CA LEU A 237 -4.85 3.53 3.09
C LEU A 237 -5.21 4.23 4.40
N VAL A 238 -4.64 3.76 5.50
CA VAL A 238 -4.91 4.28 6.86
C VAL A 238 -3.57 4.65 7.47
N GLY A 239 -3.50 5.89 7.95
CA GLY A 239 -2.36 6.39 8.70
C GLY A 239 -2.71 6.46 10.18
N GLU A 240 -1.85 5.91 11.02
CA GLU A 240 -1.89 6.08 12.47
C GLU A 240 -0.70 6.96 12.86
N ALA A 241 -0.97 8.09 13.51
CA ALA A 241 0.03 9.04 13.95
C ALA A 241 -0.19 9.35 15.44
N ASP A 242 0.88 9.71 16.14
CA ASP A 242 0.78 10.15 17.54
C ASP A 242 -0.15 11.36 17.66
N ASP A 243 -1.03 11.34 18.66
CA ASP A 243 -1.95 12.44 18.95
C ASP A 243 -1.22 13.55 19.74
N ILE A 244 -0.39 14.29 19.02
CA ILE A 244 0.40 15.40 19.54
C ILE A 244 0.19 16.66 18.70
N VAL A 245 0.37 17.82 19.32
CA VAL A 245 0.46 19.08 18.57
C VAL A 245 1.84 19.12 17.90
N PRO A 246 1.93 19.17 16.56
CA PRO A 246 3.21 19.28 15.89
C PRO A 246 3.95 20.56 16.33
N PRO A 247 5.29 20.54 16.40
CA PRO A 247 6.05 21.76 16.62
C PRO A 247 5.76 22.76 15.47
N GLY A 248 5.83 24.06 15.75
CA GLY A 248 5.35 25.10 14.83
C GLY A 248 6.10 25.22 13.49
N ASP A 249 7.22 24.51 13.34
CA ASP A 249 8.02 24.39 12.12
C ASP A 249 7.70 23.13 11.28
N GLU A 250 6.86 22.22 11.77
CA GLU A 250 6.40 21.06 11.00
C GLU A 250 5.25 21.46 10.05
N LEU A 251 5.58 21.67 8.78
CA LEU A 251 4.67 22.21 7.76
C LEU A 251 3.98 21.15 6.91
N TYR A 252 4.50 19.91 6.88
CA TYR A 252 4.08 18.89 5.91
C TYR A 252 3.65 17.57 6.56
N GLY A 253 3.65 17.51 7.89
CA GLY A 253 3.20 16.36 8.66
C GLY A 253 1.72 16.05 8.46
N GLY A 254 1.40 14.75 8.39
CA GLY A 254 0.05 14.24 8.34
C GLY A 254 0.05 12.72 8.46
N ALA A 255 -1.06 12.14 8.93
CA ALA A 255 -1.18 10.68 9.06
C ALA A 255 -1.04 9.96 7.71
N VAL A 256 -1.53 10.58 6.63
CA VAL A 256 -1.33 10.11 5.25
C VAL A 256 -0.92 11.30 4.39
N ILE A 257 0.19 11.16 3.66
CA ILE A 257 0.74 12.21 2.79
C ILE A 257 0.74 11.73 1.34
N ILE A 258 0.22 12.58 0.43
CA ILE A 258 0.34 12.43 -1.02
C ILE A 258 1.21 13.59 -1.51
N ASP A 259 2.45 13.29 -1.90
CA ASP A 259 3.45 14.28 -2.25
C ASP A 259 3.96 14.08 -3.68
N GLY A 260 3.71 15.07 -4.53
CA GLY A 260 4.09 15.07 -5.94
C GLY A 260 5.35 15.89 -6.17
N ARG A 261 6.44 15.24 -6.59
CA ARG A 261 7.73 15.88 -6.88
C ARG A 261 8.22 15.59 -8.29
N SER A 262 9.07 16.48 -8.82
CA SER A 262 9.83 16.21 -10.03
C SER A 262 10.92 15.15 -9.78
N LYS A 263 11.52 14.62 -10.85
CA LYS A 263 12.68 13.71 -10.74
C LYS A 263 13.88 14.32 -9.99
N ASN A 264 13.94 15.65 -9.91
CA ASN A 264 15.00 16.38 -9.23
C ASN A 264 14.62 16.74 -7.77
N GLY A 265 13.50 16.22 -7.26
CA GLY A 265 13.05 16.49 -5.89
C GLY A 265 12.46 17.88 -5.68
N THR A 266 12.12 18.62 -6.75
CA THR A 266 11.50 19.95 -6.66
C THR A 266 9.97 19.86 -6.74
N PRO A 267 9.22 20.90 -6.32
CA PRO A 267 7.79 20.96 -6.55
C PRO A 267 7.44 20.79 -8.04
N LEU A 268 6.30 20.16 -8.30
CA LEU A 268 5.71 20.15 -9.64
C LEU A 268 5.26 21.58 -10.01
N VAL A 269 5.26 21.90 -11.31
CA VAL A 269 4.81 23.21 -11.83
C VAL A 269 3.62 23.03 -12.77
N ASN A 270 3.78 22.16 -13.78
CA ASN A 270 2.78 21.99 -14.84
C ASN A 270 1.88 20.75 -14.65
N ASN A 271 2.32 19.77 -13.84
CA ASN A 271 1.61 18.51 -13.65
C ASN A 271 0.60 18.58 -12.50
N ASN A 272 -0.34 17.65 -12.49
CA ASN A 272 -1.25 17.47 -11.37
C ASN A 272 -0.56 16.67 -10.26
N VAL A 273 -0.83 17.02 -9.01
CA VAL A 273 -0.31 16.33 -7.81
C VAL A 273 -1.13 15.08 -7.51
N LEU A 274 -2.46 15.20 -7.61
CA LEU A 274 -3.39 14.09 -7.39
C LEU A 274 -4.48 14.10 -8.46
N MET A 275 -4.80 12.91 -8.96
CA MET A 275 -5.91 12.65 -9.87
C MET A 275 -6.75 11.51 -9.34
N VAL A 276 -8.03 11.78 -9.05
CA VAL A 276 -9.03 10.77 -8.73
C VAL A 276 -9.82 10.50 -10.00
N ASN A 277 -9.61 9.32 -10.58
CA ASN A 277 -10.22 8.94 -11.84
C ASN A 277 -11.12 7.70 -11.66
N SER A 278 -12.16 7.63 -12.48
CA SER A 278 -12.94 6.42 -12.71
C SER A 278 -12.86 6.05 -14.19
N TYR A 279 -12.08 5.01 -14.50
CA TYR A 279 -11.92 4.48 -15.86
C TYR A 279 -11.70 5.58 -16.93
N GLY A 280 -10.68 6.41 -16.73
CA GLY A 280 -10.32 7.51 -17.65
C GLY A 280 -11.13 8.80 -17.47
N LYS A 281 -12.22 8.79 -16.69
CA LYS A 281 -12.97 10.01 -16.32
C LYS A 281 -12.37 10.65 -15.07
N ASN A 282 -11.97 11.92 -15.17
CA ASN A 282 -11.55 12.71 -14.01
C ASN A 282 -12.74 13.06 -13.12
N LEU A 283 -12.60 12.79 -11.82
CA LEU A 283 -13.57 13.15 -10.78
C LEU A 283 -13.02 14.31 -9.93
N VAL A 284 -11.77 14.22 -9.49
CA VAL A 284 -11.08 15.26 -8.72
C VAL A 284 -9.65 15.40 -9.21
N ALA A 285 -9.22 16.63 -9.45
CA ALA A 285 -7.84 16.97 -9.78
C ALA A 285 -7.30 18.00 -8.80
N VAL A 286 -6.18 17.69 -8.15
CA VAL A 286 -5.39 18.66 -7.38
C VAL A 286 -4.16 19.02 -8.21
N LYS A 287 -4.04 20.29 -8.58
CA LYS A 287 -3.00 20.80 -9.48
C LYS A 287 -1.81 21.31 -8.68
N ALA A 288 -0.62 21.30 -9.29
CA ALA A 288 0.60 21.77 -8.62
C ALA A 288 0.56 23.26 -8.19
N ASN A 289 -0.25 24.08 -8.84
CA ASN A 289 -0.46 25.48 -8.44
C ASN A 289 -1.44 25.65 -7.25
N GLY A 290 -1.84 24.54 -6.61
CA GLY A 290 -2.77 24.49 -5.49
C GLY A 290 -4.25 24.71 -5.86
N SER A 291 -4.61 24.70 -7.15
CA SER A 291 -6.02 24.71 -7.55
C SER A 291 -6.61 23.31 -7.57
N MET A 292 -7.91 23.20 -7.28
CA MET A 292 -8.67 21.96 -7.29
C MET A 292 -9.82 22.05 -8.29
N GLY A 293 -9.97 21.01 -9.11
CA GLY A 293 -11.10 20.82 -10.01
C GLY A 293 -11.94 19.62 -9.60
N ILE A 294 -13.25 19.80 -9.48
CA ILE A 294 -14.24 18.74 -9.22
C ILE A 294 -15.07 18.56 -10.48
N GLY A 295 -14.98 17.39 -11.12
CA GLY A 295 -15.60 17.10 -12.41
C GLY A 295 -14.97 17.83 -13.62
N VAL A 296 -13.89 18.61 -13.41
CA VAL A 296 -13.19 19.39 -14.42
C VAL A 296 -11.68 19.36 -14.17
N THR A 297 -10.87 19.42 -15.23
CA THR A 297 -9.39 19.44 -15.16
C THR A 297 -8.79 20.83 -15.37
N ASP A 298 -9.48 21.68 -16.13
CA ASP A 298 -9.13 23.08 -16.31
C ASP A 298 -9.90 23.95 -15.32
N THR A 299 -9.17 24.52 -14.36
CA THR A 299 -9.74 25.37 -13.32
C THR A 299 -9.93 26.83 -13.76
N LYS A 300 -9.56 27.19 -15.00
CA LYS A 300 -9.72 28.55 -15.55
C LYS A 300 -9.18 29.68 -14.65
N GLY A 301 -8.12 29.39 -13.90
CA GLY A 301 -7.49 30.32 -12.95
C GLY A 301 -8.12 30.35 -11.55
N TYR A 302 -9.28 29.73 -11.35
CA TYR A 302 -9.90 29.62 -10.02
C TYR A 302 -9.15 28.62 -9.13
N LYS A 303 -9.12 28.88 -7.82
CA LYS A 303 -8.55 27.94 -6.84
C LYS A 303 -9.45 26.73 -6.60
N LEU A 304 -10.76 26.87 -6.77
CA LEU A 304 -11.73 25.79 -6.76
C LEU A 304 -12.66 25.95 -7.95
N ALA A 305 -12.70 24.97 -8.84
CA ALA A 305 -13.64 24.91 -9.97
C ALA A 305 -14.51 23.66 -9.85
N VAL A 306 -15.83 23.83 -9.92
CA VAL A 306 -16.80 22.73 -9.77
C VAL A 306 -17.66 22.68 -11.03
N ALA A 307 -17.59 21.57 -11.78
CA ALA A 307 -18.49 21.30 -12.90
C ALA A 307 -19.76 20.60 -12.39
N GLY A 308 -20.70 21.38 -11.89
CA GLY A 308 -21.97 20.91 -11.34
C GLY A 308 -22.48 21.79 -10.21
N SER A 309 -23.53 21.33 -9.53
CA SER A 309 -24.11 22.04 -8.38
C SER A 309 -23.33 21.78 -7.10
N MET A 310 -23.32 22.76 -6.20
CA MET A 310 -22.80 22.63 -4.84
C MET A 310 -23.91 22.92 -3.83
N ILE A 311 -23.86 22.24 -2.67
CA ILE A 311 -24.71 22.52 -1.51
C ILE A 311 -23.82 22.77 -0.30
N ALA A 312 -24.18 23.74 0.53
CA ALA A 312 -23.46 24.08 1.75
C ALA A 312 -24.46 24.54 2.81
N GLU A 313 -24.21 24.20 4.07
CA GLU A 313 -25.02 24.71 5.19
C GLU A 313 -24.75 26.20 5.44
N LYS A 314 -23.52 26.66 5.17
CA LYS A 314 -23.11 28.07 5.32
C LYS A 314 -21.98 28.42 4.37
N VAL A 315 -22.10 29.58 3.73
CA VAL A 315 -21.03 30.21 2.92
C VAL A 315 -20.75 31.60 3.49
N LYS A 316 -19.49 31.88 3.82
CA LYS A 316 -19.05 33.22 4.23
C LYS A 316 -18.17 33.81 3.14
N VAL A 317 -18.71 34.75 2.37
CA VAL A 317 -17.95 35.50 1.38
C VAL A 317 -17.32 36.71 2.06
N LYS A 318 -15.99 36.80 2.05
CA LYS A 318 -15.24 37.94 2.59
C LYS A 318 -14.52 38.64 1.45
N LEU A 319 -15.19 39.64 0.86
CA LEU A 319 -14.55 40.52 -0.10
C LEU A 319 -13.48 41.37 0.59
N GLN A 320 -12.46 41.80 -0.16
CA GLN A 320 -11.42 42.71 0.34
C GLN A 320 -11.87 44.18 0.40
N GLY A 321 -13.01 44.53 -0.21
CA GLY A 321 -13.53 45.90 -0.25
C GLY A 321 -14.45 46.25 0.91
N ASN A 322 -14.69 47.56 1.10
CA ASN A 322 -15.65 48.08 2.08
C ASN A 322 -17.10 47.72 1.72
N TRP A 323 -17.90 47.47 2.74
CA TRP A 323 -19.36 47.37 2.65
C TRP A 323 -19.98 48.78 2.49
N PRO A 324 -21.20 48.88 1.93
CA PRO A 324 -21.72 50.12 1.38
C PRO A 324 -22.18 51.17 2.41
N ASP A 325 -21.89 51.01 3.71
CA ASP A 325 -22.26 51.91 4.80
C ASP A 325 -21.99 53.41 4.53
N TYR A 326 -21.10 53.73 3.58
CA TYR A 326 -20.87 55.08 3.07
C TYR A 326 -22.10 55.75 2.45
N VAL A 327 -23.15 55.02 2.08
CA VAL A 327 -24.41 55.59 1.55
C VAL A 327 -25.06 56.53 2.58
N PHE A 328 -24.86 56.27 3.87
CA PHE A 328 -25.37 57.12 4.95
C PHE A 328 -24.41 58.24 5.39
N ALA A 329 -23.24 58.37 4.74
CA ALA A 329 -22.28 59.40 5.09
C ALA A 329 -22.75 60.79 4.64
N GLU A 330 -22.36 61.83 5.39
CA GLU A 330 -22.63 63.22 5.05
C GLU A 330 -21.90 63.57 3.74
N GLY A 331 -22.66 63.91 2.70
CA GLY A 331 -22.14 64.17 1.35
C GLY A 331 -22.32 63.04 0.33
N TYR A 332 -23.03 61.95 0.66
CA TYR A 332 -23.42 60.96 -0.34
C TYR A 332 -24.38 61.57 -1.38
N GLU A 333 -23.99 61.55 -2.66
CA GLU A 333 -24.82 62.04 -3.76
C GLU A 333 -25.86 60.99 -4.16
N LEU A 334 -27.04 61.06 -3.54
CA LEU A 334 -28.18 60.23 -3.92
C LEU A 334 -28.75 60.72 -5.26
N LEU A 335 -28.85 59.81 -6.25
CA LEU A 335 -29.40 60.12 -7.56
C LEU A 335 -30.84 60.67 -7.43
N PRO A 336 -31.23 61.78 -8.06
CA PRO A 336 -32.60 62.25 -7.98
C PRO A 336 -33.61 61.22 -8.52
N ILE A 337 -34.78 61.08 -7.86
CA ILE A 337 -35.75 60.02 -8.17
C ILE A 337 -36.26 60.05 -9.62
N HIS A 338 -36.34 61.24 -10.23
CA HIS A 338 -36.77 61.40 -11.63
C HIS A 338 -35.70 60.95 -12.64
N GLU A 339 -34.42 61.11 -12.31
CA GLU A 339 -33.29 60.61 -13.10
C GLU A 339 -33.21 59.09 -13.00
N LEU A 340 -33.39 58.54 -11.78
CA LEU A 340 -33.46 57.09 -11.58
C LEU A 340 -34.61 56.47 -12.39
N ALA A 341 -35.80 57.09 -12.40
CA ALA A 341 -36.93 56.64 -13.19
C ALA A 341 -36.62 56.61 -14.70
N SER A 342 -35.97 57.66 -15.20
CA SER A 342 -35.54 57.76 -16.60
C SER A 342 -34.50 56.69 -16.95
N TYR A 343 -33.58 56.40 -16.04
CA TYR A 343 -32.57 55.35 -16.21
C TYR A 343 -33.21 53.97 -16.29
N VAL A 344 -34.11 53.64 -15.36
CA VAL A 344 -34.78 52.33 -15.33
C VAL A 344 -35.64 52.13 -16.57
N GLN A 345 -36.35 53.17 -17.02
CA GLN A 345 -37.15 53.09 -18.25
C GLN A 345 -36.30 52.79 -19.48
N SER A 346 -35.09 53.37 -19.55
CA SER A 346 -34.19 53.22 -20.69
C SER A 346 -33.39 51.91 -20.65
N ASN A 347 -32.91 51.49 -19.48
CA ASN A 347 -31.95 50.39 -19.33
C ASN A 347 -32.56 49.08 -18.81
N GLN A 348 -33.79 49.12 -18.25
CA GLN A 348 -34.51 47.96 -17.73
C GLN A 348 -33.80 47.22 -16.57
N HIS A 349 -32.83 47.87 -15.90
CA HIS A 349 -32.22 47.43 -14.65
C HIS A 349 -31.81 48.64 -13.79
N LEU A 350 -31.44 48.40 -12.54
CA LEU A 350 -30.94 49.46 -11.64
C LEU A 350 -29.50 49.86 -12.00
N PRO A 351 -29.10 51.12 -11.76
CA PRO A 351 -27.70 51.53 -11.87
C PRO A 351 -26.79 50.62 -11.04
N ASP A 352 -25.56 50.41 -11.51
CA ASP A 352 -24.53 49.54 -10.90
C ASP A 352 -24.85 48.04 -10.82
N VAL A 353 -26.11 47.62 -11.00
CA VAL A 353 -26.54 46.21 -10.99
C VAL A 353 -26.40 45.64 -12.40
N PRO A 354 -25.75 44.48 -12.59
CA PRO A 354 -25.57 43.89 -13.91
C PRO A 354 -26.92 43.51 -14.53
N SER A 355 -27.01 43.67 -15.85
CA SER A 355 -28.16 43.25 -16.64
C SER A 355 -28.25 41.72 -16.73
N ALA A 356 -29.44 41.20 -17.01
CA ALA A 356 -29.64 39.76 -17.19
C ALA A 356 -28.74 39.17 -18.29
N LYS A 357 -28.46 39.93 -19.35
CA LYS A 357 -27.58 39.51 -20.45
C LYS A 357 -26.12 39.39 -20.02
N GLU A 358 -25.66 40.29 -19.16
CA GLU A 358 -24.30 40.24 -18.60
C GLU A 358 -24.17 39.04 -17.66
N VAL A 359 -25.15 38.82 -16.78
CA VAL A 359 -25.16 37.67 -15.85
C VAL A 359 -25.20 36.33 -16.60
N GLU A 360 -25.99 36.23 -17.68
CA GLU A 360 -26.04 35.01 -18.50
C GLU A 360 -24.70 34.70 -19.17
N LYS A 361 -23.98 35.74 -19.61
CA LYS A 361 -22.71 35.60 -20.32
C LYS A 361 -21.51 35.37 -19.40
N GLU A 362 -21.46 36.10 -18.28
CA GLU A 362 -20.25 36.21 -17.43
C GLU A 362 -20.42 35.51 -16.08
N GLY A 363 -21.64 35.12 -15.72
CA GLY A 363 -22.00 34.59 -14.41
C GLY A 363 -22.28 35.70 -13.39
N LEU A 364 -22.53 35.29 -12.13
CA LEU A 364 -22.84 36.20 -11.03
C LEU A 364 -21.80 36.05 -9.92
N ASP A 365 -21.09 37.13 -9.58
CA ASP A 365 -20.33 37.18 -8.34
C ASP A 365 -21.29 37.42 -7.17
N VAL A 366 -21.51 36.37 -6.37
CA VAL A 366 -22.45 36.42 -5.24
C VAL A 366 -22.03 37.44 -4.19
N GLY A 367 -20.72 37.64 -3.99
CA GLY A 367 -20.21 38.62 -3.04
C GLY A 367 -20.50 40.04 -3.49
N GLU A 368 -20.09 40.37 -4.72
CA GLU A 368 -20.26 41.72 -5.26
C GLU A 368 -21.75 42.03 -5.46
N MET A 369 -22.55 41.06 -5.91
CA MET A 369 -24.00 41.23 -6.04
C MET A 369 -24.64 41.52 -4.68
N ASN A 370 -24.30 40.78 -3.62
CA ASN A 370 -24.84 41.06 -2.29
C ASN A 370 -24.43 42.44 -1.76
N LYS A 371 -23.21 42.89 -2.07
CA LYS A 371 -22.75 44.24 -1.73
C LYS A 371 -23.53 45.31 -2.50
N GLN A 372 -23.74 45.13 -3.80
CA GLN A 372 -24.54 46.04 -4.62
C GLN A 372 -26.00 46.08 -4.16
N LEU A 373 -26.60 44.93 -3.90
CA LEU A 373 -27.96 44.84 -3.36
C LEU A 373 -28.09 45.56 -2.02
N LEU A 374 -27.11 45.43 -1.13
CA LEU A 374 -27.10 46.17 0.13
C LEU A 374 -27.03 47.69 -0.11
N LYS A 375 -26.15 48.17 -1.01
CA LYS A 375 -26.10 49.59 -1.41
C LYS A 375 -27.47 50.08 -1.88
N LYS A 376 -28.16 49.30 -2.72
CA LYS A 376 -29.50 49.66 -3.22
C LYS A 376 -30.58 49.65 -2.15
N ILE A 377 -30.48 48.78 -1.15
CA ILE A 377 -31.36 48.80 0.02
C ILE A 377 -31.14 50.08 0.85
N GLU A 378 -29.89 50.51 1.01
CA GLU A 378 -29.57 51.76 1.72
C GLU A 378 -30.04 53.01 0.95
N GLU A 379 -29.81 53.08 -0.37
CA GLU A 379 -30.33 54.16 -1.22
C GLU A 379 -31.87 54.20 -1.19
N LEU A 380 -32.53 53.03 -1.28
CA LEU A 380 -33.98 52.92 -1.17
C LEU A 380 -34.47 53.44 0.19
N THR A 381 -33.72 53.17 1.25
CA THR A 381 -34.03 53.68 2.60
C THR A 381 -33.97 55.21 2.63
N LEU A 382 -32.99 55.84 1.97
CA LEU A 382 -32.93 57.30 1.87
C LEU A 382 -34.10 57.90 1.09
N TYR A 383 -34.50 57.31 -0.05
CA TYR A 383 -35.67 57.78 -0.80
C TYR A 383 -36.96 57.67 0.03
N VAL A 384 -37.12 56.61 0.81
CA VAL A 384 -38.29 56.44 1.69
C VAL A 384 -38.31 57.50 2.78
N ILE A 385 -37.16 57.83 3.37
CA ILE A 385 -37.03 58.92 4.35
C ILE A 385 -37.43 60.26 3.71
N GLN A 386 -36.92 60.57 2.52
CA GLN A 386 -37.24 61.80 1.81
C GLN A 386 -38.74 61.88 1.48
N LEU A 387 -39.33 60.81 0.94
CA LEU A 387 -40.76 60.76 0.62
C LEU A 387 -41.63 60.97 1.86
N LYS A 388 -41.23 60.41 3.01
CA LYS A 388 -41.94 60.59 4.28
C LYS A 388 -41.89 62.04 4.76
N GLN A 389 -40.73 62.69 4.66
CA GLN A 389 -40.58 64.11 4.98
C GLN A 389 -41.44 65.00 4.07
N GLU A 390 -41.45 64.74 2.77
CA GLU A 390 -42.29 65.47 1.80
C GLU A 390 -43.79 65.27 2.10
N SER A 391 -44.21 64.05 2.41
CA SER A 391 -45.59 63.74 2.78
C SER A 391 -46.03 64.47 4.06
N GLU A 392 -45.16 64.54 5.06
CA GLU A 392 -45.44 65.26 6.31
C GLU A 392 -45.51 66.77 6.10
N ALA A 393 -44.61 67.33 5.28
CA ALA A 393 -44.66 68.74 4.90
C ALA A 393 -45.96 69.07 4.13
N GLN A 394 -46.36 68.21 3.19
CA GLN A 394 -47.65 68.36 2.50
C GLN A 394 -48.83 68.28 3.46
N GLN A 395 -48.82 67.36 4.44
CA GLN A 395 -49.88 67.22 5.43
C GLN A 395 -49.97 68.43 6.37
N GLN A 396 -48.83 69.01 6.76
CA GLN A 396 -48.77 70.26 7.52
C GLN A 396 -49.39 71.40 6.72
N MET A 397 -48.98 71.58 5.45
CA MET A 397 -49.54 72.59 4.55
C MET A 397 -51.06 72.42 4.36
N ILE A 398 -51.54 71.18 4.21
CA ILE A 398 -52.98 70.88 4.13
C ILE A 398 -53.70 71.28 5.42
N ASN A 399 -53.11 71.02 6.59
CA ASN A 399 -53.70 71.39 7.88
C ASN A 399 -53.77 72.91 8.05
N GLU A 400 -52.74 73.65 7.64
CA GLU A 400 -52.71 75.11 7.64
C GLU A 400 -53.76 75.71 6.70
N LEU A 401 -53.85 75.21 5.47
CA LEU A 401 -54.87 75.63 4.50
C LEU A 401 -56.30 75.37 5.02
N LYS A 402 -56.54 74.23 5.67
CA LYS A 402 -57.82 73.92 6.32
C LYS A 402 -58.17 74.88 7.46
N GLN A 403 -57.17 75.42 8.17
CA GLN A 403 -57.41 76.44 9.19
C GLN A 403 -57.75 77.80 8.57
N ILE A 404 -57.11 78.16 7.46
CA ILE A 404 -57.39 79.41 6.74
C ILE A 404 -58.82 79.41 6.17
N ILE A 405 -59.29 78.29 5.62
CA ILE A 405 -60.66 78.16 5.07
C ILE A 405 -61.76 78.16 6.17
N LYS A 406 -61.40 77.88 7.43
CA LYS A 406 -62.34 77.89 8.58
C LYS A 406 -62.54 79.27 9.22
N LYS A 407 -61.72 80.25 8.88
CA LYS A 407 -61.92 81.68 9.20
C LYS A 407 -62.64 82.35 8.03
#